data_AF-A0A838D491-F1
#
_entry.id   AF-A0A838D491-F1
#
_cell.length_a   1.000
_cell.length_b   1.000
_cell.length_c   1.000
_cell.angle_alpha   90.00
_cell.angle_beta   90.00
_cell.angle_gamma   90.00
#
_symmetry.space_group_name_H-M   'P 1'
#
loop_
_entity.id
_entity.type
_entity.pdbx_description
1 polymer ?
#
loop_
_entity_poly.entity_id
_entity_poly.type
_entity_poly.pdbx_seq_one_letter_code
_entity_poly.pdbx_strand_id
1 'polypeptide(L)'
;MTKKSIVLVNPNSSGGQTGKNWDSLYDILKKYFGEDIEYIFTKKADDGTTLTREYLEKGYDNIIPIGGDGMLNEVANGFCKISYDKEFDLKNQNEDINLSKFVHLKLINPK
;
A
#
# COMPACT_ATOMS: atom_id res chain seq x y z
N MET A 1 -14.56 18.15 0.12
CA MET A 1 -14.35 16.96 -0.73
C MET A 1 -14.59 15.73 0.13
N THR A 2 -15.30 14.73 -0.39
CA THR A 2 -15.45 13.43 0.27
C THR A 2 -14.14 12.65 0.16
N LYS A 3 -13.64 12.12 1.28
CA LYS A 3 -12.40 11.33 1.28
C LYS A 3 -12.69 9.94 0.68
N LYS A 4 -11.91 9.53 -0.31
CA LYS A 4 -12.06 8.20 -0.93
C LYS A 4 -11.27 7.16 -0.14
N SER A 5 -11.91 6.03 0.15
CA SER A 5 -11.31 4.95 0.95
C SER A 5 -11.37 3.63 0.19
N ILE A 6 -10.29 2.87 0.23
CA ILE A 6 -10.21 1.51 -0.29
C ILE A 6 -9.75 0.56 0.80
N VAL A 7 -10.42 -0.58 0.91
CA VAL A 7 -10.05 -1.66 1.81
C VAL A 7 -9.30 -2.73 1.03
N LEU A 8 -8.05 -2.99 1.41
CA LEU A 8 -7.26 -4.07 0.84
C LEU A 8 -7.37 -5.29 1.76
N VAL A 9 -7.87 -6.40 1.24
CA VAL A 9 -8.24 -7.56 2.05
C VAL A 9 -7.40 -8.76 1.65
N ASN A 10 -6.67 -9.35 2.59
CA ASN A 10 -6.08 -10.67 2.41
C ASN A 10 -7.08 -11.76 2.85
N PRO A 11 -7.79 -12.43 1.93
CA PRO A 11 -8.83 -13.39 2.29
C PRO A 11 -8.29 -14.61 3.03
N ASN A 12 -7.00 -14.92 2.86
CA ASN A 12 -6.33 -16.07 3.46
C ASN A 12 -5.85 -15.81 4.90
N SER A 13 -5.95 -14.57 5.40
CA SER A 13 -5.59 -14.24 6.78
C SER A 13 -6.45 -14.96 7.81
N SER A 14 -5.88 -15.24 8.98
CA SER A 14 -6.52 -16.01 10.07
C SER A 14 -6.97 -17.41 9.63
N GLY A 15 -6.17 -18.09 8.80
CA GLY A 15 -6.50 -19.41 8.26
C GLY A 15 -7.68 -19.40 7.28
N GLY A 16 -7.84 -18.31 6.52
CA GLY A 16 -8.95 -18.12 5.58
C GLY A 16 -10.26 -17.63 6.20
N GLN A 17 -10.31 -17.40 7.51
CA GLN A 17 -11.53 -16.89 8.16
C GLN A 17 -11.90 -15.48 7.70
N THR A 18 -10.90 -14.67 7.32
CA THR A 18 -11.13 -13.31 6.82
C THR A 18 -12.00 -13.32 5.56
N GLY A 19 -11.65 -14.16 4.58
CA GLY A 19 -12.44 -14.30 3.36
C GLY A 19 -13.82 -14.94 3.60
N LYS A 20 -13.90 -15.96 4.47
CA LYS A 20 -15.18 -16.63 4.80
C LYS A 20 -16.19 -15.69 5.46
N ASN A 21 -15.71 -14.74 6.26
CA ASN A 21 -16.56 -13.81 7.02
C ASN A 21 -16.61 -12.41 6.39
N TRP A 22 -16.15 -12.27 5.15
CA TRP A 22 -15.96 -10.96 4.53
C TRP A 22 -17.25 -10.15 4.46
N ASP A 23 -18.35 -10.73 4.01
CA ASP A 23 -19.61 -10.00 3.82
C ASP A 23 -20.10 -9.36 5.14
N SER A 24 -20.06 -10.12 6.23
CA SER A 24 -20.39 -9.61 7.57
C SER A 24 -19.45 -8.50 8.02
N LEU A 25 -18.15 -8.62 7.74
CA LEU A 25 -17.16 -7.59 8.06
C LEU A 25 -17.38 -6.33 7.21
N TYR A 26 -17.69 -6.49 5.93
CA TYR A 26 -17.95 -5.40 5.01
C TYR A 26 -19.20 -4.61 5.38
N ASP A 27 -20.25 -5.29 5.84
CA ASP A 27 -21.45 -4.63 6.40
C ASP A 27 -21.15 -3.80 7.65
N ILE A 28 -20.20 -4.25 8.49
CA ILE A 28 -19.74 -3.46 9.62
C ILE A 28 -18.95 -2.24 9.13
N LEU A 29 -18.05 -2.41 8.17
CA LEU A 29 -17.25 -1.31 7.62
C LEU A 29 -18.12 -0.21 6.99
N LYS A 30 -19.15 -0.59 6.22
CA LYS A 30 -20.10 0.37 5.63
C LYS A 30 -20.79 1.25 6.68
N LYS A 31 -21.09 0.71 7.87
CA LYS A 31 -21.67 1.49 8.98
C LYS A 31 -20.73 2.57 9.53
N TYR A 32 -19.42 2.37 9.45
CA TYR A 32 -18.43 3.31 9.98
C TYR A 32 -17.86 4.26 8.92
N PHE A 33 -17.70 3.78 7.69
CA PHE A 33 -17.05 4.51 6.61
C PHE A 33 -18.01 5.01 5.52
N GLY A 34 -19.29 4.66 5.60
CA GLY A 34 -20.30 4.95 4.60
C GLY A 34 -20.42 3.87 3.52
N GLU A 35 -21.49 3.94 2.74
CA GLU A 35 -21.80 2.96 1.68
C GLU A 35 -20.83 3.04 0.49
N ASP A 36 -20.14 4.17 0.31
CA ASP A 36 -19.20 4.39 -0.80
C ASP A 36 -17.80 3.77 -0.56
N ILE A 37 -17.61 3.02 0.53
CA ILE A 37 -16.33 2.35 0.80
C ILE A 37 -16.09 1.20 -0.17
N GLU A 38 -14.99 1.27 -0.92
CA GLU A 38 -14.59 0.24 -1.86
C GLU A 38 -13.70 -0.81 -1.19
N TYR A 39 -13.61 -2.00 -1.78
CA TYR A 39 -12.67 -3.03 -1.35
C TYR A 39 -12.09 -3.82 -2.52
N ILE A 40 -10.96 -4.47 -2.27
CA ILE A 40 -10.32 -5.39 -3.21
C ILE A 40 -9.59 -6.50 -2.44
N PHE A 41 -9.69 -7.73 -2.96
CA PHE A 41 -8.95 -8.86 -2.43
C PHE A 41 -7.56 -8.95 -3.03
N THR A 42 -6.56 -9.19 -2.19
CA THR A 42 -5.25 -9.64 -2.63
C THR A 42 -5.33 -11.10 -3.08
N LYS A 43 -4.48 -11.47 -4.03
CA LYS A 43 -4.41 -12.80 -4.65
C LYS A 43 -3.11 -13.53 -4.30
N LYS A 44 -2.03 -12.77 -4.09
CA LYS A 44 -0.69 -13.28 -3.77
C LYS A 44 0.07 -12.30 -2.89
N ALA A 45 1.24 -12.73 -2.43
CA ALA A 45 2.19 -11.85 -1.75
C ALA A 45 2.57 -10.65 -2.64
N ASP A 46 2.86 -9.52 -2.01
CA ASP A 46 3.21 -8.23 -2.62
C ASP A 46 2.06 -7.49 -3.32
N ASP A 47 0.87 -8.08 -3.39
CA ASP A 47 -0.31 -7.39 -3.93
C ASP A 47 -0.69 -6.19 -3.06
N GLY A 48 -0.57 -6.26 -1.73
CA GLY A 48 -0.85 -5.13 -0.83
C GLY A 48 0.03 -3.92 -1.14
N THR A 49 1.32 -4.15 -1.42
CA THR A 49 2.27 -3.11 -1.84
C THR A 49 1.84 -2.50 -3.17
N THR A 50 1.56 -3.34 -4.16
CA THR A 50 1.24 -2.90 -5.54
C THR A 50 -0.08 -2.15 -5.59
N LEU A 51 -1.12 -2.68 -4.96
CA LEU A 51 -2.44 -2.06 -4.91
C LEU A 51 -2.42 -0.75 -4.12
N THR A 52 -1.70 -0.68 -3.01
CA THR A 52 -1.54 0.59 -2.26
C THR A 52 -1.02 1.70 -3.17
N ARG A 53 0.02 1.42 -3.97
CA ARG A 53 0.57 2.40 -4.93
C ARG A 53 -0.45 2.81 -5.97
N GLU A 54 -1.14 1.85 -6.55
CA GLU A 54 -2.16 2.08 -7.58
C GLU A 54 -3.29 2.98 -7.07
N TYR A 55 -3.82 2.70 -5.87
CA TYR A 55 -4.92 3.47 -5.31
C TYR A 55 -4.48 4.86 -4.79
N LEU A 56 -3.25 4.98 -4.27
CA LEU A 56 -2.68 6.29 -3.96
C LEU A 56 -2.53 7.16 -5.23
N GLU A 57 -2.07 6.58 -6.33
CA GLU A 57 -1.95 7.25 -7.63
C GLU A 57 -3.32 7.63 -8.24
N LYS A 58 -4.36 6.82 -7.98
CA LYS A 58 -5.76 7.14 -8.28
C LYS A 58 -6.36 8.23 -7.37
N GLY A 59 -5.61 8.70 -6.38
CA GLY A 59 -5.99 9.81 -5.51
C GLY A 59 -6.87 9.43 -4.32
N TYR A 60 -6.90 8.14 -3.93
CA TYR A 60 -7.55 7.70 -2.70
C TYR A 60 -6.83 8.30 -1.49
N ASP A 61 -7.62 8.69 -0.48
CA ASP A 61 -7.11 9.36 0.72
C ASP A 61 -6.84 8.36 1.84
N ASN A 62 -7.58 7.25 1.89
CA ASN A 62 -7.42 6.21 2.89
C ASN A 62 -7.17 4.84 2.24
N ILE A 63 -6.10 4.17 2.68
CA ILE A 63 -5.81 2.76 2.36
C ILE A 63 -5.96 1.96 3.64
N ILE A 64 -6.89 1.00 3.68
CA ILE A 64 -7.27 0.28 4.89
C ILE A 64 -6.86 -1.21 4.73
N PRO A 65 -5.77 -1.67 5.37
CA PRO A 65 -5.38 -3.09 5.32
C PRO A 65 -6.27 -3.94 6.23
N ILE A 66 -6.74 -5.08 5.71
CA ILE A 66 -7.39 -6.15 6.48
C ILE A 66 -6.63 -7.45 6.23
N GLY A 67 -5.90 -7.89 7.24
CA GLY A 67 -5.10 -9.12 7.23
C GLY A 67 -4.21 -9.19 8.46
N GLY A 68 -3.21 -10.07 8.43
CA GLY A 68 -2.16 -10.13 9.47
C GLY A 68 -1.04 -9.12 9.25
N ASP A 69 0.04 -9.25 10.02
CA ASP A 69 1.21 -8.36 9.99
C ASP A 69 1.85 -8.24 8.60
N GLY A 70 1.82 -9.31 7.80
CA GLY A 70 2.30 -9.28 6.41
C GLY A 70 1.52 -8.30 5.54
N MET A 71 0.19 -8.25 5.70
CA MET A 71 -0.65 -7.29 4.97
C MET A 71 -0.33 -5.85 5.39
N LEU A 72 -0.16 -5.61 6.68
CA LEU A 72 0.23 -4.31 7.20
C LEU A 72 1.61 -3.87 6.66
N ASN A 73 2.57 -4.79 6.62
CA ASN A 73 3.91 -4.54 6.09
C ASN A 73 3.88 -4.18 4.60
N GLU A 74 3.13 -4.94 3.80
CA GLU A 74 2.94 -4.67 2.37
C GLU A 74 2.34 -3.28 2.13
N VAL A 75 1.26 -2.94 2.84
CA VAL A 75 0.64 -1.62 2.71
C VAL A 75 1.60 -0.51 3.12
N ALA A 76 2.29 -0.64 4.26
CA ALA A 76 3.27 0.36 4.71
C ALA A 76 4.38 0.59 3.67
N ASN A 77 4.92 -0.49 3.08
CA ASN A 77 5.90 -0.41 2.00
C ASN A 77 5.32 0.20 0.70
N GLY A 78 4.02 0.01 0.47
CA GLY A 78 3.29 0.59 -0.66
C GLY A 78 3.30 2.13 -0.66
N PHE A 79 3.32 2.78 0.50
CA PHE A 79 3.39 4.25 0.60
C PHE A 79 4.75 4.82 0.16
N CYS A 80 5.75 3.97 -0.02
CA CYS A 80 7.12 4.39 -0.25
C CYS A 80 7.65 3.92 -1.61
N LYS A 81 8.43 4.75 -2.28
CA LYS A 81 9.27 4.40 -3.43
C LYS A 81 10.70 4.81 -3.15
N ILE A 82 11.63 3.95 -3.55
CA ILE A 82 13.05 4.31 -3.57
C ILE A 82 13.26 5.32 -4.69
N SER A 83 13.93 6.43 -4.40
CA SER A 83 14.34 7.45 -5.35
C SER A 83 15.86 7.60 -5.32
N TYR A 84 16.42 7.91 -6.49
CA TYR A 84 17.85 8.13 -6.67
C TYR A 84 18.11 9.59 -7.04
N ASP A 85 19.17 10.16 -6.50
CA ASP A 85 19.62 11.48 -6.90
C ASP A 85 20.18 11.46 -8.33
N LYS A 86 19.74 12.41 -9.16
CA LYS A 86 20.18 12.52 -10.58
C LYS A 86 21.69 12.76 -10.73
N GLU A 87 22.37 13.31 -9.73
CA GLU A 87 23.83 13.52 -9.77
C GLU A 87 24.63 12.22 -9.77
N PHE A 88 24.03 11.11 -9.30
CA PHE A 88 24.65 9.78 -9.34
C PHE A 88 24.82 9.27 -10.78
N ASP A 89 23.89 9.56 -11.69
CA ASP A 89 23.92 9.08 -13.08
C ASP A 89 25.03 9.73 -13.94
N LEU A 90 25.63 10.83 -13.47
CA LEU A 90 26.56 11.66 -14.27
C LEU A 90 28.01 11.63 -13.80
N LYS A 91 28.29 11.11 -12.61
CA LYS A 91 29.66 11.01 -12.07
C LYS A 91 29.91 9.61 -11.54
N ASN A 92 30.70 8.83 -12.29
CA ASN A 92 31.86 8.08 -11.81
C ASN A 92 32.02 6.69 -12.43
N GLN A 93 33.17 6.49 -13.09
CA GLN A 93 33.68 5.16 -13.44
C GLN A 93 34.82 4.69 -12.51
N ASN A 94 35.24 5.42 -11.45
CA ASN A 94 36.52 5.11 -10.77
C ASN A 94 36.63 5.31 -9.24
N GLU A 95 35.55 5.36 -8.44
CA GLU A 95 35.68 5.38 -6.96
C GLU A 95 34.65 4.49 -6.25
N ASP A 96 35.00 3.99 -5.05
CA ASP A 96 34.11 3.27 -4.14
C ASP A 96 33.01 4.21 -3.59
N ILE A 97 31.92 4.33 -4.32
CA ILE A 97 30.82 5.24 -3.98
C ILE A 97 29.93 4.60 -2.89
N ASN A 98 29.71 5.32 -1.80
CA ASN A 98 28.68 4.96 -0.84
C ASN A 98 27.28 5.29 -1.41
N LEU A 99 26.65 4.29 -2.03
CA LEU A 99 25.33 4.36 -2.65
C LEU A 99 24.23 4.85 -1.69
N SER A 100 24.35 4.59 -0.38
CA SER A 100 23.31 5.00 0.59
C SER A 100 23.11 6.52 0.67
N LYS A 101 24.10 7.32 0.26
CA LYS A 101 24.01 8.78 0.23
C LYS A 101 23.11 9.34 -0.87
N PHE A 102 22.83 8.53 -1.89
CA PHE A 102 22.08 8.94 -3.08
C PHE A 102 20.74 8.24 -3.20
N VAL A 103 20.37 7.42 -2.20
CA VAL A 103 19.16 6.63 -2.15
C VAL A 103 18.26 7.18 -1.05
N HIS A 104 17.11 7.70 -1.44
CA HIS A 104 16.14 8.29 -0.51
C HIS A 104 14.78 7.64 -0.65
N LEU A 105 14.06 7.53 0.47
CA LEU A 105 12.69 7.06 0.48
C LEU A 105 11.76 8.24 0.16
N LYS A 106 10.94 8.11 -0.88
CA LYS A 106 9.96 9.09 -1.28
C LYS A 106 8.56 8.55 -1.01
N LEU A 107 7.75 9.36 -0.31
CA LEU A 107 6.34 9.07 -0.12
C LEU A 107 5.56 9.26 -1.43
N ILE A 108 4.61 8.36 -1.68
CA ILE A 108 3.65 8.48 -2.78
C ILE A 108 2.47 9.31 -2.29
N ASN A 109 2.06 10.29 -3.09
CA ASN A 109 0.90 11.14 -2.84
C ASN A 109 0.90 11.78 -1.43
N PRO A 110 1.94 12.56 -1.05
CA PRO A 110 2.13 13.09 0.31
C PRO A 110 1.21 14.29 0.64
N LYS A 111 -0.06 14.27 0.20
CA LYS A 111 -1.01 15.38 0.38
C LYS A 111 -1.03 15.93 1.80
#